data_AF-A0A418QNG2-F1
#
_entry.id   AF-A0A418QNG2-F1
#
_cell.length_a   1.000
_cell.length_b   1.000
_cell.length_c   1.000
_cell.angle_alpha   90.00
_cell.angle_beta   90.00
_cell.angle_gamma   90.00
#
_symmetry.space_group_name_H-M   'P 1'
#
loop_
_entity.id
_entity.type
_entity.pdbx_description
1 polymer ?
#
loop_
_entity_poly.entity_id
_entity_poly.type
_entity_poly.pdbx_seq_one_letter_code
_entity_poly.pdbx_strand_id
1 'polypeptide(L)'
;MGAGHGPRGPRDRRGDPGEGGAAGRGRPAARPRAARHAGPRVRPARPRAHLDGRHLGEVGRVTTRPPGRTHVNSVLDDERNTTLTAALLLTFGVAYVACWLHLGPHTLAWSLNRATGTVAYLLLAVTTATGALLGSRYAPAWLTRAQQAGWHGVASGFALALGTLHGLLLTVDATYPQSLLAVLIPGQSTVLPLPVALGTLGLYGLALVILSTRARRRLNPRVWKALHLTAYPAFALLTAHGITAGTDRLGPLYATSVALVAFTFGLRLLEETGKRRVVR
;
A
#
# COMPACT_ATOMS: atom_id res chain seq x y z
N MET A 1 39.97 60.79 -44.18
CA MET A 1 39.66 60.53 -42.75
C MET A 1 38.64 59.41 -42.73
N GLY A 2 38.87 58.17 -42.30
CA GLY A 2 39.92 57.55 -41.52
C GLY A 2 39.25 56.37 -40.81
N ALA A 3 39.25 55.20 -41.45
CA ALA A 3 38.82 53.92 -40.88
C ALA A 3 40.05 53.02 -40.71
N GLY A 4 40.21 52.39 -39.55
CA GLY A 4 41.04 51.19 -39.32
C GLY A 4 40.11 50.12 -38.73
N HIS A 5 39.90 48.90 -39.24
CA HIS A 5 40.71 47.90 -39.96
C HIS A 5 41.83 47.26 -39.13
N GLY A 6 41.66 45.95 -38.87
CA GLY A 6 42.68 45.01 -38.40
C GLY A 6 42.08 43.62 -38.14
N PRO A 7 42.70 42.50 -38.57
CA PRO A 7 42.00 41.51 -39.40
C PRO A 7 41.93 40.07 -38.84
N ARG A 8 41.00 39.30 -39.42
CA ARG A 8 40.95 37.83 -39.42
C ARG A 8 41.95 37.29 -40.46
N GLY A 9 42.69 36.24 -40.11
CA GLY A 9 43.53 35.45 -41.03
C GLY A 9 43.10 33.97 -41.10
N PRO A 10 43.36 33.25 -42.21
CA PRO A 10 42.62 32.06 -42.61
C PRO A 10 43.40 30.73 -42.62
N ARG A 11 42.65 29.66 -42.92
CA ARG A 11 43.01 28.24 -43.14
C ARG A 11 44.06 28.03 -44.25
N ASP A 12 44.79 26.89 -44.20
CA ASP A 12 45.02 25.96 -45.35
C ASP A 12 45.84 24.71 -44.91
N ARG A 13 45.36 23.47 -45.20
CA ARG A 13 45.70 22.49 -46.29
C ARG A 13 46.83 21.52 -45.91
N ARG A 14 46.55 20.21 -45.76
CA ARG A 14 46.58 19.09 -46.75
C ARG A 14 47.95 18.90 -47.45
N GLY A 15 48.55 17.72 -47.26
CA GLY A 15 49.66 17.16 -48.06
C GLY A 15 50.41 16.02 -47.34
N ASP A 16 50.09 14.77 -47.73
CA ASP A 16 50.81 13.48 -47.51
C ASP A 16 52.12 13.45 -48.38
N PRO A 17 52.99 12.41 -48.47
CA PRO A 17 53.31 11.19 -47.68
C PRO A 17 54.82 11.07 -47.33
N GLY A 18 55.24 10.01 -46.63
CA GLY A 18 56.66 9.68 -46.49
C GLY A 18 56.97 8.41 -45.69
N GLU A 19 57.16 7.31 -46.40
CA GLU A 19 57.63 6.00 -45.95
C GLU A 19 59.04 6.02 -45.33
N GLY A 20 59.37 5.00 -44.52
CA GLY A 20 60.77 4.66 -44.26
C GLY A 20 61.06 3.70 -43.10
N GLY A 21 60.72 2.41 -43.26
CA GLY A 21 61.43 1.23 -42.71
C GLY A 21 61.58 1.09 -41.17
N ALA A 22 61.87 -0.06 -40.58
CA ALA A 22 61.85 -1.46 -40.95
C ALA A 22 62.18 -2.23 -39.65
N ALA A 23 61.73 -3.49 -39.61
CA ALA A 23 62.27 -4.59 -38.82
C ALA A 23 62.00 -4.66 -37.30
N GLY A 24 61.56 -5.84 -36.85
CA GLY A 24 61.79 -6.27 -35.47
C GLY A 24 60.69 -7.11 -34.82
N ARG A 25 60.47 -8.34 -35.31
CA ARG A 25 59.71 -9.36 -34.58
C ARG A 25 60.44 -9.68 -33.25
N GLY A 26 59.72 -9.68 -32.13
CA GLY A 26 60.22 -10.14 -30.83
C GLY A 26 59.09 -10.58 -29.92
N ARG A 27 58.95 -11.91 -29.75
CA ARG A 27 58.01 -12.59 -28.85
C ARG A 27 58.26 -12.24 -27.37
N PRO A 28 57.25 -12.40 -26.50
CA PRO A 28 57.32 -11.98 -25.09
C PRO A 28 58.29 -12.84 -24.27
N ALA A 29 59.12 -12.16 -23.46
CA ALA A 29 60.05 -12.80 -22.53
C ALA A 29 59.30 -13.43 -21.35
N ALA A 30 59.50 -14.74 -21.20
CA ALA A 30 59.06 -15.54 -20.07
C ALA A 30 59.73 -15.06 -18.76
N ARG A 31 58.94 -14.88 -17.70
CA ARG A 31 59.47 -14.66 -16.35
C ARG A 31 60.05 -15.97 -15.78
N PRO A 32 61.14 -15.94 -15.01
CA PRO A 32 61.82 -17.14 -14.54
C PRO A 32 61.04 -17.88 -13.46
N ARG A 33 61.03 -19.22 -13.56
CA ARG A 33 60.62 -20.15 -12.49
C ARG A 33 61.55 -20.00 -11.29
N ALA A 34 61.00 -19.67 -10.13
CA ALA A 34 61.71 -19.80 -8.85
C ALA A 34 61.93 -21.29 -8.53
N ALA A 35 63.18 -21.61 -8.20
CA ALA A 35 63.65 -22.94 -7.85
C ALA A 35 62.95 -23.47 -6.59
N ARG A 36 62.49 -24.72 -6.65
CA ARG A 36 61.99 -25.48 -5.51
C ARG A 36 63.20 -26.01 -4.72
N HIS A 37 63.49 -25.42 -3.56
CA HIS A 37 64.31 -26.09 -2.55
C HIS A 37 63.42 -27.03 -1.72
N ALA A 38 63.67 -28.33 -1.84
CA ALA A 38 63.08 -29.37 -1.04
C ALA A 38 63.81 -29.46 0.31
N GLY A 39 63.16 -28.97 1.38
CA GLY A 39 63.54 -29.24 2.76
C GLY A 39 62.70 -30.37 3.37
N PRO A 40 63.21 -31.17 4.32
CA PRO A 40 62.48 -32.28 4.90
C PRO A 40 61.24 -31.80 5.68
N ARG A 41 60.05 -32.27 5.30
CA ARG A 41 58.81 -32.01 6.04
C ARG A 41 58.78 -32.87 7.30
N VAL A 42 59.09 -32.27 8.45
CA VAL A 42 58.79 -32.84 9.77
C VAL A 42 57.27 -32.90 9.92
N ARG A 43 56.70 -34.11 10.00
CA ARG A 43 55.28 -34.33 10.33
C ARG A 43 55.09 -34.05 11.83
N PRO A 44 54.18 -33.17 12.26
CA PRO A 44 53.81 -33.12 13.67
C PRO A 44 53.03 -34.41 14.01
N ALA A 45 53.51 -35.11 15.04
CA ALA A 45 52.85 -36.27 15.62
C ALA A 45 51.49 -35.86 16.20
N ARG A 46 50.45 -36.68 15.96
CA ARG A 46 49.12 -36.50 16.57
C ARG A 46 49.25 -36.63 18.09
N PRO A 47 48.69 -35.71 18.89
CA PRO A 47 48.51 -35.97 20.31
C PRO A 47 47.50 -37.10 20.48
N ARG A 48 47.92 -38.23 21.05
CA ARG A 48 46.99 -39.22 21.61
C ARG A 48 46.45 -38.65 22.93
N ALA A 49 45.33 -37.94 22.85
CA ALA A 49 44.54 -37.63 24.03
C ALA A 49 43.62 -38.82 24.31
N HIS A 50 43.99 -39.61 25.32
CA HIS A 50 43.11 -40.55 25.98
C HIS A 50 42.05 -39.70 26.71
N LEU A 51 40.80 -39.72 26.23
CA LEU A 51 39.68 -39.06 26.91
C LEU A 51 38.76 -40.14 27.47
N ASP A 52 38.63 -40.11 28.79
CA ASP A 52 37.66 -40.86 29.58
C ASP A 52 36.24 -40.68 29.04
N GLY A 53 35.59 -41.80 28.72
CA GLY A 53 34.31 -42.18 29.32
C GLY A 53 33.17 -41.17 29.40
N ARG A 54 32.97 -40.27 28.42
CA ARG A 54 31.70 -39.53 28.30
C ARG A 54 31.16 -39.66 26.88
N HIS A 55 29.99 -40.28 26.76
CA HIS A 55 29.18 -40.33 25.55
C HIS A 55 29.01 -38.91 24.99
N LEU A 56 29.76 -38.58 23.94
CA LEU A 56 29.45 -37.46 23.08
C LEU A 56 28.23 -37.86 22.28
N GLY A 57 27.10 -37.22 22.59
CA GLY A 57 25.83 -37.42 21.91
C GLY A 57 26.01 -37.29 20.39
N GLU A 58 25.28 -38.15 19.67
CA GLU A 58 25.16 -38.14 18.23
C GLU A 58 24.97 -36.71 17.73
N VAL A 59 25.83 -36.26 16.81
CA VAL A 59 25.67 -34.97 16.15
C VAL A 59 24.35 -35.06 15.38
N GLY A 60 23.29 -34.52 15.98
CA GLY A 60 21.96 -34.48 15.39
C GLY A 60 22.09 -33.94 13.97
N ARG A 61 21.74 -34.79 13.00
CA ARG A 61 21.64 -34.43 11.59
C ARG A 61 20.87 -33.11 11.53
N VAL A 62 21.49 -32.06 10.99
CA VAL A 62 20.80 -30.79 10.73
C VAL A 62 19.68 -31.13 9.77
N THR A 63 18.49 -31.38 10.30
CA THR A 63 17.27 -31.42 9.52
C THR A 63 17.12 -30.01 9.00
N THR A 64 17.50 -29.79 7.75
CA THR A 64 17.03 -28.64 7.00
C THR A 64 15.51 -28.72 7.06
N ARG A 65 14.93 -27.94 7.98
CA ARG A 65 13.48 -27.77 8.04
C ARG A 65 13.08 -27.40 6.60
N PRO A 66 12.20 -28.18 5.93
CA PRO A 66 11.74 -27.79 4.60
C PRO A 66 11.28 -26.35 4.72
N PRO A 67 11.57 -25.46 3.73
CA PRO A 67 11.27 -24.04 3.84
C PRO A 67 9.82 -23.94 4.30
N GLY A 68 9.64 -23.61 5.57
CA GLY A 68 8.33 -23.65 6.19
C GLY A 68 7.53 -22.67 5.37
N ARG A 69 6.43 -23.13 4.77
CA ARG A 69 5.45 -22.27 4.11
C ARG A 69 5.33 -21.04 5.00
N THR A 70 5.90 -19.93 4.57
CA THR A 70 5.64 -18.67 5.20
C THR A 70 4.13 -18.56 5.07
N HIS A 71 3.39 -18.61 6.17
CA HIS A 71 1.99 -18.24 6.16
C HIS A 71 1.96 -16.75 5.83
N VAL A 72 2.14 -16.44 4.54
CA VAL A 72 1.89 -15.14 3.96
C VAL A 72 0.39 -14.93 4.18
N ASN A 73 0.07 -13.90 4.98
CA ASN A 73 -1.26 -13.41 5.34
C ASN A 73 -2.44 -14.36 5.04
N SER A 74 -2.73 -15.29 5.95
CA SER A 74 -3.87 -16.22 5.84
C SER A 74 -5.25 -15.55 5.71
N VAL A 75 -5.36 -14.24 5.89
CA VAL A 75 -6.61 -13.48 5.72
C VAL A 75 -6.75 -12.92 4.30
N LEU A 76 -5.67 -12.64 3.57
CA LEU A 76 -5.77 -12.10 2.20
C LEU A 76 -5.50 -13.16 1.15
N ASP A 77 -4.68 -14.15 1.47
CA ASP A 77 -4.28 -15.24 0.57
C ASP A 77 -5.22 -16.47 0.69
N ASP A 78 -6.35 -16.33 1.38
CA ASP A 78 -7.37 -17.37 1.51
C ASP A 78 -8.40 -17.26 0.40
N GLU A 79 -8.53 -18.33 -0.39
CA GLU A 79 -9.54 -18.48 -1.44
C GLU A 79 -10.96 -18.26 -0.92
N ARG A 80 -11.21 -18.57 0.36
CA ARG A 80 -12.50 -18.30 1.02
C ARG A 80 -12.80 -16.82 1.08
N ASN A 81 -11.82 -15.98 1.42
CA ASN A 81 -12.02 -14.52 1.51
C ASN A 81 -12.19 -13.90 0.12
N THR A 82 -11.52 -14.44 -0.89
CA THR A 82 -11.75 -14.08 -2.30
C THR A 82 -13.18 -14.44 -2.72
N THR A 83 -13.63 -15.65 -2.40
CA THR A 83 -14.99 -16.13 -2.71
C THR A 83 -16.06 -15.30 -1.99
N LEU A 84 -15.86 -15.01 -0.71
CA LEU A 84 -16.77 -14.16 0.08
C LEU A 84 -16.86 -12.75 -0.49
N THR A 85 -15.72 -12.18 -0.89
CA THR A 85 -15.68 -10.85 -1.54
C THR A 85 -16.44 -10.88 -2.87
N ALA A 86 -16.21 -11.90 -3.70
CA ALA A 86 -16.89 -12.05 -4.98
C ALA A 86 -18.40 -12.26 -4.82
N ALA A 87 -18.82 -13.14 -3.91
CA ALA A 87 -20.23 -13.40 -3.62
C ALA A 87 -20.94 -12.14 -3.10
N LEU A 88 -20.26 -11.34 -2.29
CA LEU A 88 -20.80 -10.06 -1.83
C LEU A 88 -20.94 -9.05 -2.98
N LEU A 89 -19.90 -8.86 -3.80
CA LEU A 89 -19.97 -7.96 -4.96
C LEU A 89 -21.08 -8.38 -5.93
N LEU A 90 -21.27 -9.69 -6.11
CA LEU A 90 -22.38 -10.23 -6.88
C LEU A 90 -23.72 -9.89 -6.22
N THR A 91 -23.85 -10.08 -4.90
CA THR A 91 -25.07 -9.72 -4.16
C THR A 91 -25.40 -8.23 -4.29
N PHE A 92 -24.39 -7.37 -4.23
CA PHE A 92 -24.53 -5.92 -4.42
C PHE A 92 -24.97 -5.56 -5.85
N GLY A 93 -24.39 -6.22 -6.85
CA GLY A 93 -24.79 -6.08 -8.24
C GLY A 93 -26.24 -6.52 -8.46
N VAL A 94 -26.64 -7.66 -7.91
CA VAL A 94 -28.02 -8.17 -7.97
C VAL A 94 -28.98 -7.21 -7.29
N ALA A 95 -28.64 -6.69 -6.10
CA ALA A 95 -29.47 -5.70 -5.40
C ALA A 95 -29.66 -4.42 -6.23
N TYR A 96 -28.59 -3.90 -6.83
CA TYR A 96 -28.67 -2.73 -7.72
C TYR A 96 -29.53 -3.01 -8.95
N VAL A 97 -29.34 -4.15 -9.62
CA VAL A 97 -30.13 -4.54 -10.80
C VAL A 97 -31.60 -4.76 -10.44
N ALA A 98 -31.90 -5.35 -9.28
CA ALA A 98 -33.26 -5.49 -8.80
C ALA A 98 -33.94 -4.12 -8.61
N CYS A 99 -33.25 -3.14 -8.01
CA CYS A 99 -33.75 -1.77 -7.92
C CYS A 99 -33.95 -1.14 -9.30
N TRP A 100 -33.00 -1.30 -10.22
CA TRP A 100 -33.08 -0.76 -11.58
C TRP A 100 -34.26 -1.34 -12.37
N LEU A 101 -34.55 -2.63 -12.19
CA LEU A 101 -35.70 -3.32 -12.77
C LEU A 101 -37.01 -3.07 -12.00
N HIS A 102 -37.00 -2.27 -10.93
CA HIS A 102 -38.14 -2.01 -10.06
C HIS A 102 -38.75 -3.30 -9.46
N LEU A 103 -37.89 -4.29 -9.20
CA LEU A 103 -38.28 -5.53 -8.53
C LEU A 103 -38.40 -5.28 -7.03
N GLY A 104 -39.60 -4.93 -6.58
CA GLY A 104 -39.93 -4.75 -5.17
C GLY A 104 -40.68 -3.46 -4.88
N PRO A 105 -40.81 -3.08 -3.59
CA PRO A 105 -41.45 -1.84 -3.19
C PRO A 105 -40.71 -0.62 -3.75
N HIS A 106 -41.44 0.46 -4.05
CA HIS A 106 -40.85 1.74 -4.47
C HIS A 106 -39.82 2.32 -3.48
N THR A 107 -39.88 1.90 -2.21
CA THR A 107 -38.95 2.30 -1.15
C THR A 107 -37.68 1.45 -1.09
N LEU A 108 -37.55 0.39 -1.88
CA LEU A 108 -36.42 -0.55 -1.78
C LEU A 108 -35.07 0.12 -1.97
N ALA A 109 -34.90 0.90 -3.04
CA ALA A 109 -33.67 1.62 -3.33
C ALA A 109 -33.33 2.60 -2.19
N TRP A 110 -34.33 3.33 -1.70
CA TRP A 110 -34.19 4.27 -0.59
C TRP A 110 -33.75 3.58 0.71
N SER A 111 -34.37 2.44 1.06
CA SER A 111 -34.03 1.65 2.25
C SER A 111 -32.63 1.05 2.14
N LEU A 112 -32.29 0.48 0.99
CA LEU A 112 -30.94 -0.04 0.74
C LEU A 112 -29.91 1.07 0.82
N ASN A 113 -30.19 2.24 0.25
CA ASN A 113 -29.27 3.37 0.24
C ASN A 113 -28.89 3.79 1.67
N ARG A 114 -29.86 3.86 2.59
CA ARG A 114 -29.61 4.16 4.02
C ARG A 114 -28.82 3.04 4.71
N ALA A 115 -29.21 1.79 4.50
CA ALA A 115 -28.55 0.64 5.11
C ALA A 115 -27.07 0.53 4.66
N THR A 116 -26.81 0.61 3.36
CA THR A 116 -25.45 0.52 2.81
C THR A 116 -24.59 1.69 3.25
N GLY A 117 -25.14 2.91 3.30
CA GLY A 117 -24.42 4.09 3.77
C GLY A 117 -24.00 3.97 5.25
N THR A 118 -24.91 3.52 6.11
CA THR A 118 -24.65 3.35 7.55
C THR A 118 -23.59 2.28 7.80
N VAL A 119 -23.71 1.13 7.14
CA VAL A 119 -22.75 0.02 7.30
C VAL A 119 -21.39 0.40 6.69
N ALA A 120 -21.36 1.08 5.54
CA ALA A 120 -20.12 1.59 4.94
C ALA A 120 -19.39 2.53 5.89
N TYR A 121 -20.11 3.45 6.53
CA TYR A 121 -19.53 4.41 7.46
C TYR A 121 -18.95 3.73 8.71
N LEU A 122 -19.66 2.77 9.30
CA LEU A 122 -19.17 2.00 10.45
C LEU A 122 -17.89 1.23 10.11
N LEU A 123 -17.87 0.55 8.96
CA LEU A 123 -16.69 -0.15 8.48
C LEU A 123 -15.53 0.81 8.21
N LEU A 124 -15.82 2.00 7.66
CA LEU A 124 -14.83 3.04 7.46
C LEU A 124 -14.24 3.54 8.78
N ALA A 125 -15.06 3.74 9.81
CA ALA A 125 -14.59 4.13 11.15
C ALA A 125 -13.68 3.05 11.75
N VAL A 126 -14.12 1.79 11.71
CA VAL A 126 -13.35 0.64 12.22
C VAL A 126 -12.03 0.46 11.46
N THR A 127 -12.05 0.51 10.14
CA THR A 127 -10.82 0.33 9.34
C THR A 127 -9.85 1.49 9.50
N THR A 128 -10.35 2.72 9.66
CA THR A 128 -9.50 3.90 9.93
C THR A 128 -8.84 3.79 11.30
N ALA A 129 -9.59 3.40 12.34
CA ALA A 129 -9.07 3.22 13.69
C ALA A 129 -8.05 2.08 13.78
N THR A 130 -8.38 0.91 13.20
CA THR A 130 -7.45 -0.24 13.16
C THR A 130 -6.22 0.03 12.30
N GLY A 131 -6.36 0.82 11.22
CA GLY A 131 -5.24 1.28 10.39
C GLY A 131 -4.27 2.17 11.16
N ALA A 132 -4.75 3.05 12.05
CA ALA A 132 -3.91 3.88 12.92
C ALA A 132 -3.06 3.03 13.89
N LEU A 133 -3.66 1.94 14.41
CA LEU A 133 -3.00 1.00 15.32
C LEU A 133 -2.11 -0.02 14.62
N LEU A 134 -2.04 -0.03 13.28
CA LEU A 134 -1.29 -1.04 12.53
C LEU A 134 0.20 -1.08 12.96
N GLY A 135 0.59 -2.19 13.59
CA GLY A 135 1.93 -2.41 14.10
C GLY A 135 2.34 -1.51 15.28
N SER A 136 1.38 -0.84 15.90
CA SER A 136 1.54 -0.03 17.11
C SER A 136 1.80 -0.90 18.34
N ARG A 137 2.50 -0.35 19.34
CA ARG A 137 2.63 -0.99 20.67
C ARG A 137 1.29 -1.10 21.41
N TYR A 138 0.29 -0.31 21.03
CA TYR A 138 -1.05 -0.31 21.62
C TYR A 138 -1.98 -1.34 20.96
N ALA A 139 -1.52 -2.02 19.90
CA ALA A 139 -2.27 -3.11 19.31
C ALA A 139 -2.28 -4.34 20.26
N PRO A 140 -3.38 -5.12 20.31
CA PRO A 140 -3.44 -6.32 21.15
C PRO A 140 -2.31 -7.31 20.83
N ALA A 141 -1.66 -7.85 21.85
CA ALA A 141 -0.51 -8.74 21.69
C ALA A 141 -0.83 -10.04 20.93
N TRP A 142 -2.09 -10.50 20.97
CA TRP A 142 -2.56 -11.68 20.26
C TRP A 142 -2.75 -11.46 18.75
N LEU A 143 -2.78 -10.21 18.29
CA LEU A 143 -3.07 -9.86 16.91
C LEU A 143 -1.76 -9.54 16.15
N THR A 144 -1.30 -10.47 15.33
CA THR A 144 -0.08 -10.29 14.54
C THR A 144 -0.22 -9.13 13.55
N ARG A 145 0.89 -8.49 13.17
CA ARG A 145 0.88 -7.41 12.15
C ARG A 145 0.25 -7.85 10.83
N ALA A 146 0.47 -9.11 10.45
CA ALA A 146 -0.14 -9.75 9.29
C ALA A 146 -1.67 -9.77 9.39
N GLN A 147 -2.20 -10.24 10.53
CA GLN A 147 -3.66 -10.27 10.77
C GLN A 147 -4.25 -8.86 10.83
N GLN A 148 -3.58 -7.91 11.49
CA GLN A 148 -4.02 -6.50 11.51
C GLN A 148 -4.15 -5.95 10.08
N ALA A 149 -3.13 -6.15 9.24
CA ALA A 149 -3.15 -5.71 7.85
C ALA A 149 -4.24 -6.42 7.03
N GLY A 150 -4.46 -7.72 7.27
CA GLY A 150 -5.53 -8.48 6.64
C GLY A 150 -6.91 -7.94 6.98
N TRP A 151 -7.22 -7.78 8.27
CA TRP A 151 -8.50 -7.23 8.72
C TRP A 151 -8.74 -5.80 8.26
N HIS A 152 -7.72 -4.94 8.30
CA HIS A 152 -7.80 -3.59 7.74
C HIS A 152 -8.10 -3.62 6.23
N GLY A 153 -7.42 -4.49 5.47
CA GLY A 153 -7.64 -4.66 4.03
C GLY A 153 -9.05 -5.15 3.70
N VAL A 154 -9.55 -6.14 4.43
CA VAL A 154 -10.92 -6.64 4.30
C VAL A 154 -11.92 -5.52 4.63
N ALA A 155 -11.87 -4.95 5.84
CA ALA A 155 -12.82 -3.93 6.28
C ALA A 155 -12.83 -2.69 5.38
N SER A 156 -11.66 -2.25 4.87
CA SER A 156 -11.57 -1.13 3.92
C SER A 156 -12.15 -1.47 2.55
N GLY A 157 -11.94 -2.69 2.05
CA GLY A 157 -12.58 -3.17 0.82
C GLY A 157 -14.10 -3.18 0.93
N PHE A 158 -14.64 -3.69 2.03
CA PHE A 158 -16.08 -3.68 2.30
C PHE A 158 -16.65 -2.27 2.44
N ALA A 159 -15.98 -1.39 3.17
CA ALA A 159 -16.38 0.02 3.30
C ALA A 159 -16.46 0.71 1.93
N LEU A 160 -15.47 0.49 1.06
CA LEU A 160 -15.44 1.08 -0.27
C LEU A 160 -16.53 0.51 -1.19
N ALA A 161 -16.76 -0.81 -1.17
CA ALA A 161 -17.78 -1.46 -1.97
C ALA A 161 -19.19 -0.98 -1.58
N LEU A 162 -19.51 -0.98 -0.28
CA LEU A 162 -20.80 -0.49 0.22
C LEU A 162 -20.97 1.01 0.02
N GLY A 163 -19.92 1.82 0.19
CA GLY A 163 -19.96 3.25 -0.07
C GLY A 163 -20.19 3.58 -1.55
N THR A 164 -19.63 2.77 -2.44
CA THR A 164 -19.86 2.91 -3.89
C THR A 164 -21.29 2.48 -4.25
N LEU A 165 -21.76 1.36 -3.71
CA LEU A 165 -23.16 0.93 -3.89
C LEU A 165 -24.14 1.98 -3.36
N HIS A 166 -23.88 2.56 -2.18
CA HIS A 166 -24.65 3.65 -1.59
C HIS A 166 -24.79 4.83 -2.57
N GLY A 167 -23.67 5.32 -3.13
CA GLY A 167 -23.72 6.39 -4.13
C GLY A 167 -24.48 6.00 -5.41
N LEU A 168 -24.30 4.77 -5.90
CA LEU A 168 -24.99 4.27 -7.09
C LEU A 168 -26.49 4.07 -6.87
N LEU A 169 -26.94 3.72 -5.66
CA LEU A 169 -28.37 3.53 -5.39
C LEU A 169 -29.17 4.82 -5.63
N LEU A 170 -28.56 6.01 -5.54
CA LEU A 170 -29.19 7.28 -5.91
C LEU A 170 -29.60 7.35 -7.39
N THR A 171 -28.93 6.60 -8.29
CA THR A 171 -29.26 6.61 -9.72
C THR A 171 -30.44 5.71 -10.08
N VAL A 172 -30.88 4.89 -9.13
CA VAL A 172 -32.03 3.97 -9.27
C VAL A 172 -33.09 4.22 -8.18
N ASP A 173 -32.96 5.32 -7.45
CA ASP A 173 -33.90 5.71 -6.40
C ASP A 173 -35.13 6.38 -7.03
N ALA A 174 -36.31 5.84 -6.75
CA ALA A 174 -37.57 6.37 -7.26
C ALA A 174 -38.08 7.60 -6.48
N THR A 175 -37.54 7.85 -5.28
CA THR A 175 -37.98 8.94 -4.38
C THR A 175 -37.18 10.22 -4.63
N TYR A 176 -35.87 10.09 -4.82
CA TYR A 176 -34.94 11.20 -5.03
C TYR A 176 -33.93 10.88 -6.16
N PRO A 177 -34.40 10.71 -7.40
CA PRO A 177 -33.56 10.26 -8.51
C PRO A 177 -32.43 11.26 -8.80
N GLN A 178 -31.20 10.76 -8.90
CA GLN A 178 -30.03 11.54 -9.31
C GLN A 178 -29.41 10.96 -10.57
N SER A 179 -28.89 11.82 -11.45
CA SER A 179 -28.06 11.36 -12.57
C SER A 179 -26.71 10.85 -12.05
N LEU A 180 -26.05 9.98 -12.82
CA LEU A 180 -24.70 9.53 -12.47
C LEU A 180 -23.71 10.71 -12.36
N LEU A 181 -23.86 11.73 -13.20
CA LEU A 181 -23.06 12.96 -13.15
C LEU A 181 -23.32 13.75 -11.86
N ALA A 182 -24.56 13.81 -11.40
CA ALA A 182 -24.93 14.47 -10.14
C ALA A 182 -24.27 13.83 -8.90
N VAL A 183 -24.04 12.52 -8.93
CA VAL A 183 -23.33 11.78 -7.87
C VAL A 183 -21.82 11.95 -7.99
N LEU A 184 -21.29 11.96 -9.22
CA LEU A 184 -19.86 11.98 -9.47
C LEU A 184 -19.25 13.38 -9.49
N ILE A 185 -20.01 14.45 -9.74
CA ILE A 185 -19.51 15.83 -9.78
C ILE A 185 -20.00 16.58 -8.54
N PRO A 186 -19.09 17.07 -7.68
CA PRO A 186 -19.49 17.80 -6.48
C PRO A 186 -20.41 18.98 -6.80
N GLY A 187 -21.55 19.06 -6.11
CA GLY A 187 -22.50 20.18 -6.22
C GLY A 187 -23.50 20.09 -7.38
N GLN A 188 -23.48 19.02 -8.19
CA GLN A 188 -24.44 18.82 -9.28
C GLN A 188 -25.73 18.09 -8.86
N SER A 189 -25.81 17.62 -7.61
CA SER A 189 -27.03 16.99 -7.09
C SER A 189 -28.19 17.98 -7.01
N THR A 190 -29.36 17.55 -7.48
CA THR A 190 -30.61 18.31 -7.36
C THR A 190 -31.20 18.25 -5.96
N VAL A 191 -30.78 17.25 -5.18
CA VAL A 191 -31.19 17.02 -3.79
C VAL A 191 -29.97 17.11 -2.89
N LEU A 192 -30.04 17.93 -1.84
CA LEU A 192 -28.95 18.11 -0.87
C LEU A 192 -27.57 18.32 -1.54
N PRO A 193 -27.39 19.40 -2.34
CA PRO A 193 -26.18 19.58 -3.16
C PRO A 193 -24.88 19.55 -2.34
N LEU A 194 -24.89 20.21 -1.18
CA LEU A 194 -23.73 20.27 -0.29
C LEU A 194 -23.43 18.92 0.38
N PRO A 195 -24.38 18.23 1.05
CA PRO A 195 -24.12 16.90 1.58
C PRO A 195 -23.63 15.92 0.52
N VAL A 196 -24.23 15.88 -0.67
CA VAL A 196 -23.77 14.98 -1.75
C VAL A 196 -22.35 15.35 -2.19
N ALA A 197 -22.02 16.63 -2.35
CA ALA A 197 -20.66 17.07 -2.67
C ALA A 197 -19.61 16.59 -1.65
N LEU A 198 -19.92 16.62 -0.35
CA LEU A 198 -19.05 16.07 0.70
C LEU A 198 -18.81 14.57 0.52
N GLY A 199 -19.88 13.82 0.19
CA GLY A 199 -19.82 12.39 -0.12
C GLY A 199 -18.92 12.11 -1.33
N THR A 200 -19.09 12.85 -2.42
CA THR A 200 -18.29 12.75 -3.65
C THR A 200 -16.81 13.04 -3.38
N LEU A 201 -16.48 14.11 -2.66
CA LEU A 201 -15.10 14.44 -2.30
C LEU A 201 -14.49 13.39 -1.37
N GLY A 202 -15.27 12.85 -0.43
CA GLY A 202 -14.87 11.72 0.40
C GLY A 202 -14.54 10.48 -0.42
N LEU A 203 -15.40 10.14 -1.40
CA LEU A 203 -15.19 9.04 -2.34
C LEU A 203 -13.91 9.24 -3.16
N TYR A 204 -13.62 10.44 -3.64
CA TYR A 204 -12.36 10.74 -4.33
C TYR A 204 -11.14 10.51 -3.42
N GLY A 205 -11.22 10.93 -2.16
CA GLY A 205 -10.20 10.67 -1.16
C GLY A 205 -9.95 9.18 -0.96
N LEU A 206 -11.01 8.38 -0.80
CA LEU A 206 -10.90 6.92 -0.68
C LEU A 206 -10.39 6.26 -1.97
N ALA A 207 -10.82 6.74 -3.14
CA ALA A 207 -10.32 6.29 -4.43
C ALA A 207 -8.80 6.52 -4.55
N LEU A 208 -8.32 7.69 -4.13
CA LEU A 208 -6.89 8.00 -4.08
C LEU A 208 -6.13 7.04 -3.14
N VAL A 209 -6.70 6.72 -1.97
CA VAL A 209 -6.10 5.78 -1.00
C VAL A 209 -6.01 4.37 -1.58
N ILE A 210 -7.07 3.83 -2.19
CA ILE A 210 -7.05 2.46 -2.73
C ILE A 210 -6.14 2.36 -3.97
N LEU A 211 -6.17 3.35 -4.85
CA LEU A 211 -5.34 3.38 -6.05
C LEU A 211 -3.86 3.49 -5.68
N SER A 212 -3.51 4.38 -4.76
CA SER A 212 -2.14 4.50 -4.26
C SER A 212 -1.66 3.24 -3.54
N THR A 213 -2.54 2.56 -2.80
CA THR A 213 -2.22 1.30 -2.12
C THR A 213 -2.00 0.15 -3.10
N ARG A 214 -2.79 0.05 -4.17
CA ARG A 214 -2.53 -0.90 -5.27
C ARG A 214 -1.22 -0.59 -6.00
N ALA A 215 -0.90 0.69 -6.17
CA ALA A 215 0.34 1.16 -6.77
C ALA A 215 1.54 1.17 -5.80
N ARG A 216 1.39 0.72 -4.54
CA ARG A 216 2.41 0.84 -3.47
C ARG A 216 3.80 0.34 -3.89
N ARG A 217 3.89 -0.75 -4.67
CA ARG A 217 5.17 -1.32 -5.14
C ARG A 217 5.91 -0.40 -6.14
N ARG A 218 5.19 0.52 -6.79
CA ARG A 218 5.71 1.49 -7.77
C ARG A 218 5.94 2.88 -7.18
N LEU A 219 5.47 3.13 -5.95
CA LEU A 219 5.56 4.44 -5.30
C LEU A 219 6.67 4.47 -4.26
N ASN A 220 7.27 5.64 -4.08
CA ASN A 220 8.14 5.89 -2.94
C ASN A 220 7.35 5.67 -1.63
N PRO A 221 7.89 4.97 -0.62
CA PRO A 221 7.21 4.72 0.65
C PRO A 221 6.67 5.97 1.35
N ARG A 222 7.36 7.11 1.24
CA ARG A 222 6.92 8.39 1.82
C ARG A 222 5.70 8.96 1.08
N VAL A 223 5.71 8.89 -0.26
CA VAL A 223 4.60 9.34 -1.11
C VAL A 223 3.38 8.46 -0.88
N TRP A 224 3.54 7.14 -0.91
CA TRP A 224 2.45 6.21 -0.60
C TRP A 224 1.86 6.51 0.79
N LYS A 225 2.70 6.72 1.81
CA LYS A 225 2.20 7.04 3.16
C LYS A 225 1.44 8.36 3.18
N ALA A 226 1.92 9.41 2.51
CA ALA A 226 1.22 10.70 2.44
C ALA A 226 -0.15 10.56 1.76
N LEU A 227 -0.22 9.83 0.64
CA LEU A 227 -1.48 9.54 -0.05
C LEU A 227 -2.40 8.67 0.81
N HIS A 228 -1.88 7.67 1.52
CA HIS A 228 -2.69 6.84 2.39
C HIS A 228 -3.27 7.62 3.59
N LEU A 229 -2.56 8.65 4.07
CA LEU A 229 -3.05 9.54 5.13
C LEU A 229 -4.22 10.44 4.69
N THR A 230 -4.53 10.55 3.39
CA THR A 230 -5.75 11.25 2.95
C THR A 230 -7.04 10.53 3.37
N ALA A 231 -6.93 9.29 3.88
CA ALA A 231 -8.02 8.58 4.53
C ALA A 231 -8.65 9.35 5.70
N TYR A 232 -7.85 10.13 6.47
CA TYR A 232 -8.39 10.91 7.59
C TYR A 232 -9.26 12.10 7.13
N PRO A 233 -8.81 12.96 6.19
CA PRO A 233 -9.70 13.93 5.54
C PRO A 233 -10.94 13.28 4.88
N ALA A 234 -10.77 12.15 4.20
CA ALA A 234 -11.90 11.45 3.58
C ALA A 234 -12.93 10.98 4.63
N PHE A 235 -12.46 10.43 5.76
CA PHE A 235 -13.33 10.06 6.89
C PHE A 235 -14.06 11.27 7.49
N ALA A 236 -13.39 12.42 7.62
CA ALA A 236 -14.03 13.64 8.10
C ALA A 236 -15.12 14.14 7.14
N LEU A 237 -14.84 14.16 5.83
CA LEU A 237 -15.82 14.51 4.79
C LEU A 237 -17.02 13.57 4.80
N LEU A 238 -16.79 12.26 4.90
CA LEU A 238 -17.86 11.25 4.93
C LEU A 238 -18.66 11.28 6.24
N THR A 239 -18.04 11.67 7.36
CA THR A 239 -18.76 11.96 8.60
C THR A 239 -19.66 13.18 8.44
N ALA A 240 -19.13 14.28 7.89
CA ALA A 240 -19.90 15.48 7.63
C ALA A 240 -21.05 15.22 6.64
N HIS A 241 -20.80 14.44 5.59
CA HIS A 241 -21.82 13.94 4.67
C HIS A 241 -22.93 13.20 5.44
N GLY A 242 -22.60 12.20 6.27
CA GLY A 242 -23.59 11.45 7.02
C GLY A 242 -24.42 12.30 7.99
N ILE A 243 -23.77 13.25 8.68
CA ILE A 243 -24.45 14.18 9.61
C ILE A 243 -25.40 15.12 8.88
N THR A 244 -25.01 15.60 7.70
CA THR A 244 -25.77 16.64 6.97
C THR A 244 -26.77 16.08 5.95
N ALA A 245 -26.56 14.86 5.47
CA ALA A 245 -27.48 14.18 4.54
C ALA A 245 -28.56 13.35 5.27
N GLY A 246 -28.23 12.80 6.45
CA GLY A 246 -29.07 11.84 7.15
C GLY A 246 -30.19 12.50 7.95
N THR A 247 -31.40 11.96 7.84
CA THR A 247 -32.53 12.27 8.74
C THR A 247 -32.61 11.31 9.93
N ASP A 248 -31.77 10.27 9.96
CA ASP A 248 -31.71 9.31 11.06
C ASP A 248 -31.07 9.92 12.31
N ARG A 249 -31.52 9.47 13.49
CA ARG A 249 -30.93 9.88 14.78
C ARG A 249 -29.63 9.11 15.08
N LEU A 250 -28.62 9.27 14.21
CA LEU A 250 -27.31 8.60 14.30
C LEU A 250 -26.23 9.44 15.00
N GLY A 251 -26.60 10.54 15.66
CA GLY A 251 -25.66 11.40 16.38
C GLY A 251 -24.67 10.66 17.29
N PRO A 252 -25.13 9.74 18.17
CA PRO A 252 -24.23 8.93 19.01
C PRO A 252 -23.29 8.03 18.19
N LEU A 253 -23.74 7.49 17.07
CA LEU A 253 -22.94 6.64 16.19
C LEU A 253 -21.80 7.46 15.55
N TYR A 254 -22.09 8.66 15.06
CA TYR A 254 -21.07 9.57 14.53
C TYR A 254 -20.07 10.01 15.62
N ALA A 255 -20.57 10.39 16.80
CA ALA A 255 -19.73 10.83 17.91
C ALA A 255 -18.77 9.73 18.38
N THR A 256 -19.28 8.50 18.56
CA THR A 256 -18.46 7.34 18.96
C THR A 256 -17.44 6.96 17.89
N SER A 257 -17.82 7.00 16.61
CA SER A 257 -16.92 6.74 15.48
C SER A 257 -15.77 7.75 15.40
N VAL A 258 -16.09 9.05 15.51
CA VAL A 258 -15.09 10.12 15.54
C VAL A 258 -14.18 10.00 16.76
N ALA A 259 -14.74 9.74 17.95
CA ALA A 259 -13.97 9.56 19.17
C ALA A 259 -12.99 8.38 19.06
N LEU A 260 -13.45 7.25 18.50
CA LEU A 260 -12.61 6.06 18.28
C LEU A 260 -11.44 6.37 17.33
N VAL A 261 -11.69 7.02 16.20
CA VAL A 261 -10.66 7.38 15.23
C VAL A 261 -9.69 8.41 15.82
N ALA A 262 -10.18 9.44 16.50
CA ALA A 262 -9.35 10.45 17.14
C ALA A 262 -8.47 9.84 18.25
N PHE A 263 -9.03 8.96 19.07
CA PHE A 263 -8.30 8.26 20.13
C PHE A 263 -7.16 7.41 19.58
N THR A 264 -7.45 6.55 18.60
CA THR A 264 -6.44 5.66 17.99
C THR A 264 -5.38 6.44 17.19
N PHE A 265 -5.76 7.52 16.53
CA PHE A 265 -4.82 8.45 15.90
C PHE A 265 -3.90 9.12 16.94
N GLY A 266 -4.47 9.58 18.07
CA GLY A 266 -3.72 10.16 19.18
C GLY A 266 -2.68 9.20 19.76
N LEU A 267 -3.08 7.94 20.01
CA LEU A 267 -2.16 6.89 20.45
C LEU A 267 -1.00 6.69 19.45
N ARG A 268 -1.30 6.69 18.15
CA ARG A 268 -0.28 6.57 17.12
C ARG A 268 0.67 7.76 17.11
N LEU A 269 0.15 8.97 17.26
CA LEU A 269 0.96 10.19 17.30
C LEU A 269 1.92 10.18 18.50
N LEU A 270 1.44 9.80 19.68
CA LEU A 270 2.27 9.65 20.89
C LEU A 270 3.38 8.60 20.73
N GLU A 271 3.12 7.52 19.99
CA GLU A 271 4.15 6.52 19.70
C GLU A 271 5.25 7.06 18.77
N GLU A 272 4.87 7.79 17.72
CA GLU A 272 5.81 8.34 16.73
C GLU A 272 6.66 9.48 17.33
N THR A 273 6.10 10.33 18.19
CA THR A 273 6.84 11.40 18.86
C THR A 273 7.83 10.86 19.89
N GLY A 274 7.44 9.83 20.66
CA GLY A 274 8.32 9.15 21.60
C GLY A 274 9.56 8.55 20.92
N LYS A 275 9.39 7.89 19.77
CA LYS A 275 10.51 7.33 18.98
C LYS A 275 11.48 8.42 18.51
N ARG A 276 10.97 9.58 18.07
CA ARG A 276 11.81 10.69 17.61
C ARG A 276 12.62 11.33 18.75
N ARG A 277 12.08 11.37 19.97
CA ARG A 277 12.78 11.90 21.15
C ARG A 277 13.94 11.02 21.58
N VAL A 278 13.85 9.70 21.42
CA VAL A 278 14.92 8.76 21.78
C VAL A 278 16.10 8.79 20.79
N VAL A 279 15.86 9.18 19.54
CA VAL A 279 16.87 9.21 18.47
C VAL A 279 17.64 10.55 18.41
N ARG A 280 17.18 11.59 19.12
CA ARG A 280 17.85 12.88 19.26
C ARG A 280 18.65 12.92 20.54
#